data_AF-A0AAE0ABB4-F1
#
_entry.id   AF-A0AAE0ABB4-F1
#
_cell.length_a   1.000
_cell.length_b   1.000
_cell.length_c   1.000
_cell.angle_alpha   90.00
_cell.angle_beta   90.00
_cell.angle_gamma   90.00
#
_symmetry.space_group_name_H-M   'P 1'
#
loop_
_entity.id
_entity.type
_entity.pdbx_description
1 polymer ?
#
loop_
_entity_poly.entity_id
_entity_poly.type
_entity_poly.pdbx_seq_one_letter_code
_entity_poly.pdbx_strand_id
1 'polypeptide(L)'
;MSTTTETKTQQKQAPKQQEEEEAAAAKVVEKRKPVFVKVDQLRPVDLMKPDTTVIIRNAKIDMFKGNMRLAVDKWGRIEVTEPANFVVKEGNDLSLIEYELVKLVEE
;
A
#
# COMPACT_ATOMS: atom_id res chain seq x y z
N MET A 1 -32.10 30.45 -45.61
CA MET A 1 -33.38 31.17 -45.75
C MET A 1 -34.51 30.13 -45.83
N SER A 2 -35.74 30.51 -45.52
CA SER A 2 -36.92 29.64 -45.50
C SER A 2 -37.45 29.34 -46.92
N THR A 3 -38.15 28.21 -47.12
CA THR A 3 -39.50 28.14 -47.77
C THR A 3 -40.11 26.72 -47.81
N THR A 4 -41.45 26.72 -47.76
CA THR A 4 -42.48 25.80 -48.33
C THR A 4 -42.14 25.18 -49.71
N THR A 5 -42.67 24.03 -50.19
CA THR A 5 -43.56 22.92 -49.69
C THR A 5 -43.48 21.71 -50.70
N GLU A 6 -44.26 20.60 -50.74
CA GLU A 6 -45.48 20.10 -50.06
C GLU A 6 -45.63 18.54 -50.06
N THR A 7 -46.64 18.06 -49.34
CA THR A 7 -47.52 16.86 -49.50
C THR A 7 -47.25 15.79 -50.59
N LYS A 8 -47.18 14.49 -50.20
CA LYS A 8 -48.26 13.45 -50.34
C LYS A 8 -47.76 11.99 -50.19
N THR A 9 -48.64 11.10 -49.69
CA THR A 9 -48.83 9.67 -50.11
C THR A 9 -48.44 8.53 -49.11
N GLN A 10 -49.47 7.76 -48.72
CA GLN A 10 -49.53 6.34 -48.28
C GLN A 10 -48.77 5.80 -47.03
N GLN A 11 -49.59 5.28 -46.09
CA GLN A 11 -49.55 3.93 -45.44
C GLN A 11 -48.33 3.55 -44.54
N LYS A 12 -48.44 2.73 -43.49
CA LYS A 12 -49.34 1.58 -43.23
C LYS A 12 -49.35 1.12 -41.74
N GLN A 13 -50.49 0.59 -41.27
CA GLN A 13 -50.69 -0.43 -40.20
C GLN A 13 -50.35 -0.19 -38.70
N ALA A 14 -51.30 -0.65 -37.85
CA ALA A 14 -51.23 -1.01 -36.42
C ALA A 14 -52.53 -1.83 -36.10
N PRO A 15 -52.78 -2.33 -34.87
CA PRO A 15 -51.99 -3.28 -34.06
C PRO A 15 -52.84 -4.49 -33.54
N LYS A 16 -52.23 -5.44 -32.82
CA LYS A 16 -52.82 -6.22 -31.69
C LYS A 16 -51.71 -7.01 -30.93
N GLN A 17 -51.47 -6.73 -29.64
CA GLN A 17 -51.88 -7.50 -28.44
C GLN A 17 -51.14 -8.84 -28.28
N GLN A 18 -50.18 -8.93 -27.33
CA GLN A 18 -50.28 -9.57 -25.99
C GLN A 18 -50.23 -11.12 -26.07
N GLU A 19 -49.43 -11.86 -25.29
CA GLU A 19 -49.11 -11.68 -23.86
C GLU A 19 -47.65 -12.10 -23.48
N GLU A 20 -47.42 -12.39 -22.20
CA GLU A 20 -46.14 -12.57 -21.46
C GLU A 20 -45.12 -13.61 -21.97
N GLU A 21 -43.82 -13.33 -21.79
CA GLU A 21 -42.90 -14.27 -21.10
C GLU A 21 -41.80 -13.49 -20.33
N GLU A 22 -41.49 -13.94 -19.12
CA GLU A 22 -40.53 -13.31 -18.21
C GLU A 22 -39.11 -13.88 -18.41
N ALA A 23 -38.16 -13.05 -18.84
CA ALA A 23 -36.74 -13.41 -18.92
C ALA A 23 -35.85 -12.28 -18.37
N ALA A 24 -35.86 -12.09 -17.05
CA ALA A 24 -34.96 -11.15 -16.38
C ALA A 24 -33.49 -11.52 -16.65
N ALA A 25 -32.79 -10.70 -17.44
CA ALA A 25 -31.43 -10.97 -17.92
C ALA A 25 -30.38 -10.82 -16.79
N ALA A 26 -30.35 -11.80 -15.88
CA ALA A 26 -29.39 -11.91 -14.79
C ALA A 26 -27.98 -12.12 -15.34
N LYS A 27 -27.27 -11.00 -15.63
CA LYS A 27 -25.83 -11.01 -15.91
C LYS A 27 -25.11 -11.59 -14.69
N VAL A 28 -24.72 -12.85 -14.79
CA VAL A 28 -23.85 -13.51 -13.81
C VAL A 28 -22.51 -12.76 -13.81
N VAL A 29 -22.35 -11.87 -12.84
CA VAL A 29 -21.06 -11.21 -12.57
C VAL A 29 -20.14 -12.28 -11.99
N GLU A 30 -19.41 -12.97 -12.88
CA GLU A 30 -18.40 -13.95 -12.48
C GLU A 30 -17.40 -13.26 -11.55
N LYS A 31 -17.48 -13.61 -10.26
CA LYS A 31 -16.56 -13.11 -9.23
C LYS A 31 -15.18 -13.66 -9.54
N ARG A 32 -14.38 -12.86 -10.28
CA ARG A 32 -13.00 -13.16 -10.65
C ARG A 32 -12.28 -13.74 -9.43
N LYS A 33 -11.66 -14.91 -9.62
CA LYS A 33 -10.91 -15.62 -8.57
C LYS A 33 -9.95 -14.61 -7.88
N PRO A 34 -9.88 -14.58 -6.54
CA PRO A 34 -9.08 -13.58 -5.83
C PRO A 34 -7.64 -13.64 -6.30
N VAL A 35 -7.15 -12.51 -6.84
CA VAL A 35 -5.75 -12.38 -7.25
C VAL A 35 -4.92 -12.20 -5.99
N PHE A 36 -4.46 -13.31 -5.43
CA PHE A 36 -3.49 -13.32 -4.35
C PHE A 36 -2.14 -12.83 -4.88
N VAL A 37 -1.95 -11.51 -4.90
CA VAL A 37 -0.63 -10.91 -5.06
C VAL A 37 0.20 -11.35 -3.85
N LYS A 38 1.20 -12.20 -4.08
CA LYS A 38 2.24 -12.43 -3.09
C LYS A 38 2.96 -11.12 -2.84
N VAL A 39 2.91 -10.64 -1.59
CA VAL A 39 3.79 -9.57 -1.12
C VAL A 39 5.14 -10.23 -0.82
N ASP A 40 5.95 -10.44 -1.85
CA ASP A 40 7.24 -11.15 -1.78
C ASP A 40 8.34 -10.39 -0.99
N GLN A 41 8.00 -9.26 -0.32
CA GLN A 41 8.96 -8.34 0.30
C GLN A 41 8.51 -7.84 1.69
N LEU A 42 8.43 -8.71 2.70
CA LEU A 42 8.53 -8.31 4.12
C LEU A 42 9.10 -9.42 5.03
N ARG A 43 10.43 -9.59 5.03
CA ARG A 43 11.17 -10.13 6.20
C ARG A 43 12.53 -9.44 6.37
N PRO A 44 12.60 -8.29 7.09
CA PRO A 44 13.87 -7.68 7.50
C PRO A 44 14.80 -8.67 8.24
N VAL A 45 14.20 -9.64 8.94
CA VAL A 45 14.88 -10.74 9.64
C VAL A 45 15.78 -11.58 8.72
N ASP A 46 15.45 -11.73 7.43
CA ASP A 46 16.29 -12.49 6.49
C ASP A 46 17.57 -11.74 6.07
N LEU A 47 17.58 -10.41 6.24
CA LEU A 47 18.71 -9.52 5.95
C LEU A 47 19.60 -9.29 7.18
N MET A 48 18.99 -9.22 8.37
CA MET A 48 19.67 -8.99 9.66
C MET A 48 20.19 -10.31 10.26
N LYS A 49 21.16 -10.92 9.58
CA LYS A 49 21.92 -12.07 10.09
C LYS A 49 23.16 -11.60 10.86
N PRO A 50 23.74 -12.43 11.74
CA PRO A 50 25.09 -12.22 12.27
C PRO A 50 26.10 -11.94 11.16
N ASP A 51 27.14 -11.18 11.49
CA ASP A 51 28.27 -10.81 10.63
C ASP A 51 27.91 -10.07 9.32
N THR A 52 26.64 -9.72 9.12
CA THR A 52 26.15 -9.07 7.90
C THR A 52 26.18 -7.55 8.07
N THR A 53 26.97 -6.85 7.25
CA THR A 53 26.98 -5.39 7.23
C THR A 53 25.74 -4.87 6.47
N VAL A 54 24.99 -3.97 7.10
CA VAL A 54 23.80 -3.33 6.51
C VAL A 54 23.83 -1.82 6.69
N ILE A 55 23.46 -1.09 5.65
CA ILE A 55 23.13 0.34 5.71
C ILE A 55 21.62 0.45 5.93
N ILE A 56 21.23 1.21 6.95
CA ILE A 56 19.82 1.48 7.27
C ILE A 56 19.54 2.96 7.00
N ARG A 57 18.64 3.25 6.05
CA ARG A 57 18.27 4.59 5.60
C ARG A 57 16.88 4.96 6.14
N ASN A 58 16.70 6.22 6.55
CA ASN A 58 15.46 6.73 7.15
C ASN A 58 14.95 5.83 8.31
N ALA A 59 15.87 5.47 9.20
CA ALA A 59 15.52 4.94 10.51
C ALA A 59 15.24 6.09 11.49
N LYS A 60 14.40 5.81 12.50
CA LYS A 60 14.19 6.68 13.66
C LYS A 60 14.79 6.05 14.92
N ILE A 61 15.03 6.87 15.94
CA ILE A 61 15.12 6.37 17.32
C ILE A 61 13.69 6.22 17.86
N ASP A 62 13.45 5.11 18.53
CA ASP A 62 12.25 4.83 19.31
C ASP A 62 12.65 4.73 20.79
N MET A 63 12.01 5.53 21.65
CA MET A 63 12.29 5.53 23.08
C MET A 63 11.40 4.51 23.78
N PHE A 64 11.99 3.43 24.28
CA PHE A 64 11.28 2.32 24.91
C PHE A 64 11.69 2.17 26.38
N LYS A 65 10.80 2.55 27.30
CA LYS A 65 11.01 2.47 28.76
C LYS A 65 12.27 3.18 29.29
N GLY A 66 12.72 4.23 28.60
CA GLY A 66 13.96 4.96 28.91
C GLY A 66 15.15 4.57 28.04
N ASN A 67 15.14 3.37 27.43
CA ASN A 67 16.22 2.94 26.53
C ASN A 67 15.99 3.38 25.09
N MET A 68 17.06 3.73 24.37
CA MET A 68 17.02 4.03 22.94
C MET A 68 17.00 2.74 22.11
N ARG A 69 16.19 2.72 21.05
CA ARG A 69 16.18 1.65 20.04
C ARG A 69 16.20 2.22 18.64
N LEU A 70 16.92 1.59 17.71
CA LEU A 70 16.87 1.93 16.30
C LEU A 70 15.68 1.20 15.64
N ALA A 71 14.80 1.94 14.98
CA ALA A 71 13.60 1.40 14.33
C ALA A 71 13.47 1.88 12.88
N VAL A 72 13.00 1.00 12.00
CA VAL A 72 12.76 1.29 10.57
C VAL A 72 11.26 1.28 10.33
N ASP A 73 10.73 2.31 9.68
CA ASP A 73 9.31 2.40 9.33
C ASP A 73 9.05 1.98 7.87
N LYS A 74 7.82 2.19 7.39
CA LYS A 74 7.37 1.83 6.03
C LYS A 74 7.99 2.66 4.90
N TRP A 75 8.74 3.72 5.21
CA TRP A 75 9.50 4.53 4.25
C TRP A 75 11.01 4.32 4.39
N GLY A 76 11.46 3.80 5.54
CA GLY A 76 12.83 3.34 5.76
C GLY A 76 13.25 2.18 4.86
N ARG A 77 14.56 2.05 4.63
CA ARG A 77 15.15 1.03 3.74
C ARG A 77 16.36 0.39 4.38
N ILE A 78 16.44 -0.94 4.31
CA ILE A 78 17.61 -1.73 4.73
C ILE A 78 18.31 -2.21 3.46
N GLU A 79 19.63 -2.05 3.40
CA GLU A 79 20.47 -2.32 2.25
C GLU A 79 21.69 -3.12 2.72
N VAL A 80 21.83 -4.37 2.26
CA VAL A 80 23.00 -5.20 2.57
C VAL A 80 24.18 -4.72 1.72
N THR A 81 25.36 -4.59 2.34
CA THR A 81 26.56 -4.09 1.66
C THR A 81 27.74 -5.04 1.80
N GLU A 82 28.85 -4.69 1.16
CA GLU A 82 30.17 -5.26 1.46
C GLU A 82 30.52 -5.09 2.95
N PRO A 83 31.39 -5.96 3.52
CA PRO A 83 31.78 -5.90 4.92
C PRO A 83 32.40 -4.56 5.33
N ALA A 84 32.00 -4.04 6.49
CA ALA A 84 32.56 -2.83 7.06
C ALA A 84 34.06 -2.96 7.38
N ASN A 85 34.88 -2.04 6.86
CA ASN A 85 36.30 -1.94 7.19
C ASN A 85 36.55 -1.19 8.52
N PHE A 86 35.68 -1.37 9.52
CA PHE A 86 35.81 -0.79 10.86
C PHE A 86 35.42 -1.81 11.94
N VAL A 87 36.11 -1.74 13.08
CA VAL A 87 35.80 -2.58 14.24
C VAL A 87 34.61 -1.98 14.99
N VAL A 88 33.59 -2.79 15.26
CA VAL A 88 32.41 -2.38 16.05
C VAL A 88 32.82 -2.23 17.52
N LYS A 89 32.49 -1.08 18.14
CA LYS A 89 32.76 -0.82 19.57
C LYS A 89 31.63 -1.39 20.43
N GLU A 90 31.64 -2.71 20.63
CA GLU A 90 30.62 -3.45 21.39
C GLU A 90 30.41 -2.92 22.83
N GLY A 91 31.49 -2.47 23.49
CA GLY A 91 31.43 -1.85 24.82
C GLY A 91 30.82 -0.43 24.86
N ASN A 92 29.89 -0.10 23.95
CA ASN A 92 29.23 1.19 23.85
C ASN A 92 27.76 1.04 23.37
N ASP A 93 27.01 0.15 24.00
CA ASP A 93 25.60 -0.08 23.67
C ASP A 93 24.69 1.03 24.23
N LEU A 94 24.16 1.86 23.33
CA LEU A 94 23.19 2.92 23.64
C LEU A 94 21.81 2.37 24.02
N SER A 95 21.51 1.11 23.74
CA SER A 95 20.27 0.43 24.13
C SER A 95 20.29 -0.10 25.57
N LEU A 96 21.46 -0.15 26.23
CA LEU A 96 21.58 -0.42 27.66
C LEU A 96 21.56 0.85 28.53
N ILE A 97 21.73 2.02 27.93
CA ILE A 97 21.67 3.31 28.65
C ILE A 97 20.20 3.67 28.86
N GLU A 98 19.86 4.09 30.09
CA GLU A 98 18.55 4.63 30.46
C GLU A 98 18.60 6.16 30.43
N TYR A 99 17.63 6.77 29.75
CA TYR A 99 17.47 8.22 29.59
C TYR A 99 16.13 8.68 30.17
N GLU A 100 16.16 9.75 30.96
CA GLU A 100 14.95 10.43 31.46
C GLU A 100 14.52 11.57 30.52
N LEU A 101 13.20 11.78 30.38
CA LEU A 101 12.65 12.92 29.66
C LEU A 101 12.75 14.19 30.53
N VAL A 102 13.91 14.85 30.46
CA VAL A 102 14.11 16.18 31.06
C VAL A 102 13.16 17.18 30.41
N LYS A 103 12.23 17.73 31.21
CA LYS A 103 11.37 18.83 30.79
C LYS A 103 12.12 20.14 31.01
N LEU A 104 12.38 20.86 29.92
CA LEU A 104 12.85 22.24 30.03
C LEU A 104 11.72 23.09 30.61
N VAL A 105 12.03 23.83 31.67
CA VAL A 105 11.23 24.95 32.16
C VAL A 105 11.89 26.20 31.60
N GLU A 106 11.13 27.00 30.85
CA GLU A 106 11.58 28.31 30.38
C GLU A 106 11.55 29.31 31.55
N GLU A 107 12.55 30.18 31.63
CA GLU A 107 12.77 31.18 32.70
C GLU A 107 12.20 32.55 32.33
#